data_AF-A0A2H3BS53-F1
#
_entry.id   AF-A0A2H3BS53-F1
#
_cell.length_a   1.000
_cell.length_b   1.000
_cell.length_c   1.000
_cell.angle_alpha   90.00
_cell.angle_beta   90.00
_cell.angle_gamma   90.00
#
_symmetry.space_group_name_H-M   'P 1'
#
loop_
_entity.id
_entity.type
_entity.pdbx_description
1 polymer ?
#
loop_
_entity_poly.entity_id
_entity_poly.type
_entity_poly.pdbx_seq_one_letter_code
_entity_poly.pdbx_strand_id
1 'polypeptide(L)'
;MTAGWEGKKATLWRPSHELLHISLPAHIIDGFQIHCGQPNIGDWAKSATLDDIKKVARVILNKLFSTKELEHLHSQPDEICDFTFKNTILYNCDALFYIEFVHAIKHSDIGYAIFEMLGCLKVYDPVLRETIARFDSKQD
;
A
#
# COMPACT_ATOMS: atom_id res chain seq x y z
N MET A 1 16.00 8.79 -45.34
CA MET A 1 16.89 8.68 -44.17
C MET A 1 16.24 9.46 -43.04
N THR A 2 15.56 8.76 -42.13
CA THR A 2 14.93 9.38 -40.96
C THR A 2 16.02 9.59 -39.92
N ALA A 3 16.18 10.83 -39.44
CA ALA A 3 17.28 11.19 -38.55
C ALA A 3 17.07 10.59 -37.14
N GLY A 4 18.13 10.07 -36.53
CA GLY A 4 18.14 9.32 -35.26
C GLY A 4 17.90 10.12 -33.96
N TRP A 5 17.15 11.23 -34.03
CA TRP A 5 16.80 12.12 -32.92
C TRP A 5 15.30 12.11 -32.61
N GLU A 6 14.48 11.42 -33.41
CA GLU A 6 13.21 10.87 -32.91
C GLU A 6 13.56 9.77 -31.91
N GLY A 7 13.93 10.21 -30.69
CA GLY A 7 14.08 9.32 -29.56
C GLY A 7 12.82 8.47 -29.51
N LYS A 8 12.98 7.15 -29.63
CA LYS A 8 11.90 6.19 -29.42
C LYS A 8 11.10 6.70 -28.25
N LYS A 9 9.83 7.09 -28.48
CA LYS A 9 8.90 7.54 -27.43
C LYS A 9 9.17 6.62 -26.24
N ALA A 10 9.51 7.21 -25.09
CA ALA A 10 9.75 6.47 -23.87
C ALA A 10 8.70 5.37 -23.77
N THR A 11 9.16 4.14 -23.53
CA THR A 11 8.38 2.91 -23.43
C THR A 11 7.07 3.18 -22.67
N LEU A 12 5.99 2.45 -22.97
CA LEU A 12 4.71 2.53 -22.25
C LEU A 12 4.92 2.34 -20.73
N TRP A 13 5.25 3.42 -20.01
CA TRP A 13 5.36 3.48 -18.55
C TRP A 13 3.98 3.63 -17.90
N ARG A 14 2.98 4.10 -18.68
CA ARG A 14 1.63 4.34 -18.18
C ARG A 14 0.95 3.06 -17.67
N PRO A 15 0.97 1.92 -18.38
CA PRO A 15 0.31 0.71 -17.89
C PRO A 15 0.87 0.23 -16.56
N SER A 16 2.20 0.24 -16.38
CA SER A 16 2.82 -0.17 -15.11
C SER A 16 2.54 0.83 -13.98
N HIS A 17 2.59 2.13 -14.27
CA HIS A 17 2.24 3.18 -13.31
C HIS A 17 0.79 3.06 -12.83
N GLU A 18 -0.15 3.00 -13.76
CA GLU A 18 -1.59 2.86 -13.47
C GLU A 18 -1.87 1.55 -12.71
N LEU A 19 -1.23 0.45 -13.13
CA LEU A 19 -1.38 -0.83 -12.46
C LEU A 19 -0.91 -0.76 -10.99
N LEU A 20 0.25 -0.17 -10.72
CA LEU A 20 0.76 0.01 -9.35
C LEU A 20 -0.19 0.84 -8.48
N HIS A 21 -0.79 1.89 -9.06
CA HIS A 21 -1.77 2.72 -8.37
C HIS A 21 -3.11 2.02 -8.10
N ILE A 22 -3.43 0.93 -8.82
CA ILE A 22 -4.64 0.13 -8.60
C ILE A 22 -4.37 -1.06 -7.69
N SER A 23 -3.25 -1.76 -7.87
CA SER A 23 -2.93 -2.99 -7.15
C SER A 23 -2.49 -2.75 -5.71
N LEU A 24 -1.71 -1.70 -5.43
CA LEU A 24 -1.24 -1.42 -4.07
C LEU A 24 -2.42 -1.20 -3.10
N PRO A 25 -3.43 -0.37 -3.42
CA PRO A 25 -4.62 -0.25 -2.58
C PRO A 25 -5.34 -1.58 -2.33
N ALA A 26 -5.45 -2.44 -3.36
CA ALA A 26 -6.08 -3.74 -3.21
C ALA A 26 -5.32 -4.62 -2.21
N HIS A 27 -3.99 -4.66 -2.30
CA HIS A 27 -3.15 -5.43 -1.37
C HIS A 27 -3.23 -4.88 0.06
N ILE A 28 -3.37 -3.57 0.24
CA ILE A 28 -3.60 -2.96 1.55
C ILE A 28 -4.95 -3.42 2.12
N ILE A 29 -6.03 -3.38 1.32
CA ILE A 29 -7.37 -3.81 1.73
C ILE A 29 -7.38 -5.29 2.13
N ASP A 30 -6.73 -6.15 1.33
CA ASP A 30 -6.58 -7.57 1.67
C ASP A 30 -5.83 -7.75 3.00
N GLY A 31 -4.78 -6.96 3.23
CA GLY A 31 -4.10 -6.91 4.53
C GLY A 31 -5.03 -6.53 5.69
N PHE A 32 -5.94 -5.58 5.48
CA PHE A 32 -6.96 -5.23 6.47
C PHE A 32 -7.96 -6.36 6.70
N GLN A 33 -8.41 -7.05 5.65
CA GLN A 33 -9.29 -8.20 5.79
C GLN A 33 -8.65 -9.33 6.61
N ILE A 34 -7.34 -9.55 6.45
CA ILE A 34 -6.59 -10.56 7.22
C ILE A 34 -6.43 -10.14 8.69
N HIS A 35 -6.18 -8.85 8.96
CA HIS A 35 -5.76 -8.38 10.28
C HIS A 35 -6.83 -7.65 11.12
N CYS A 36 -8.02 -7.38 10.57
CA CYS A 36 -9.11 -6.72 11.29
C CYS A 36 -9.82 -7.62 12.33
N GLY A 37 -9.60 -8.94 12.26
CA GLY A 37 -10.18 -9.91 13.21
C GLY A 37 -11.67 -10.16 13.04
N GLN A 38 -12.26 -9.69 11.94
CA GLN A 38 -13.65 -9.91 11.55
C GLN A 38 -13.70 -10.47 10.11
N PRO A 39 -14.75 -11.22 9.73
CA PRO A 39 -14.87 -11.78 8.39
C PRO A 39 -15.14 -10.71 7.32
N ASN A 40 -15.61 -9.52 7.72
CA ASN A 40 -15.91 -8.42 6.82
C ASN A 40 -15.31 -7.12 7.36
N ILE A 41 -14.50 -6.46 6.53
CA ILE A 41 -13.85 -5.18 6.85
C ILE A 41 -14.87 -4.08 7.16
N GLY A 42 -16.01 -4.05 6.46
CA GLY A 42 -17.07 -3.06 6.66
C GLY A 42 -17.79 -3.22 8.00
N ASP A 43 -17.98 -4.44 8.48
CA ASP A 43 -18.55 -4.68 9.81
C ASP A 43 -17.57 -4.31 10.92
N TRP A 44 -16.28 -4.61 10.73
CA TRP A 44 -15.23 -4.12 11.61
C TRP A 44 -15.20 -2.59 11.64
N ALA A 45 -15.21 -1.94 10.47
CA ALA A 45 -15.12 -0.49 10.32
C ALA A 45 -16.24 0.29 11.03
N LYS A 46 -17.45 -0.29 11.14
CA LYS A 46 -18.57 0.32 11.89
C LYS A 46 -18.27 0.47 13.39
N SER A 47 -17.43 -0.41 13.93
CA SER A 47 -17.09 -0.47 15.36
C SER A 47 -15.65 -0.04 15.67
N ALA A 48 -14.79 0.04 14.65
CA ALA A 48 -13.38 0.34 14.79
C ALA A 48 -13.16 1.82 15.13
N THR A 49 -12.30 2.07 16.11
CA THR A 49 -11.79 3.42 16.38
C THR A 49 -10.61 3.74 15.45
N LEU A 50 -10.25 5.02 15.37
CA LEU A 50 -9.06 5.44 14.61
C LEU A 50 -7.78 4.77 15.13
N ASP A 51 -7.68 4.55 16.43
CA ASP A 51 -6.53 3.86 17.02
C ASP A 51 -6.51 2.39 16.62
N ASP A 52 -7.66 1.73 16.51
CA ASP A 52 -7.75 0.37 15.97
C ASP A 52 -7.31 0.33 14.50
N ILE A 53 -7.74 1.31 13.70
CA ILE A 53 -7.34 1.42 12.29
C ILE A 53 -5.83 1.63 12.18
N LYS A 54 -5.25 2.58 12.94
CA LYS A 54 -3.81 2.83 12.95
C LYS A 54 -3.02 1.61 13.45
N LYS A 55 -3.55 0.90 14.44
CA LYS A 55 -2.94 -0.32 14.98
C LYS A 55 -2.89 -1.41 13.92
N VAL A 56 -4.00 -1.67 13.23
CA VAL A 56 -4.06 -2.66 12.14
C VAL A 56 -3.17 -2.22 10.96
N ALA A 57 -3.19 -0.94 10.58
CA ALA A 57 -2.31 -0.40 9.54
C ALA A 57 -0.83 -0.63 9.86
N ARG A 58 -0.39 -0.41 11.11
CA ARG A 58 0.99 -0.70 11.54
C ARG A 58 1.32 -2.18 11.47
N VAL A 59 0.38 -3.05 11.83
CA VAL A 59 0.58 -4.51 11.71
C VAL A 59 0.77 -4.89 10.23
N ILE A 60 -0.08 -4.39 9.35
CA ILE A 60 0.02 -4.61 7.90
C ILE A 60 1.36 -4.08 7.37
N LEU A 61 1.73 -2.85 7.70
CA LEU A 61 2.98 -2.24 7.26
C LEU A 61 4.18 -3.10 7.70
N ASN A 62 4.20 -3.52 8.96
CA ASN A 62 5.30 -4.31 9.51
C ASN A 62 5.37 -5.74 8.96
N LYS A 63 4.25 -6.35 8.58
CA LYS A 63 4.19 -7.75 8.15
C LYS A 63 4.15 -7.96 6.65
N LEU A 64 3.56 -7.03 5.89
CA LEU A 64 3.27 -7.21 4.47
C LEU A 64 4.02 -6.22 3.57
N PHE A 65 4.56 -5.15 4.14
CA PHE A 65 5.22 -4.05 3.42
C PHE A 65 6.57 -3.67 4.05
N SER A 66 7.16 -4.57 4.84
CA SER A 66 8.43 -4.31 5.53
C SER A 66 9.57 -5.11 4.92
N THR A 67 10.68 -4.41 4.64
CA THR A 67 11.95 -5.04 4.26
C THR A 67 12.48 -5.96 5.35
N LYS A 68 12.17 -5.69 6.63
CA LYS A 68 12.56 -6.53 7.75
C LYS A 68 11.92 -7.92 7.68
N GLU A 69 10.65 -7.99 7.31
CA GLU A 69 9.96 -9.27 7.14
C GLU A 69 10.51 -10.01 5.91
N LEU A 70 10.82 -9.29 4.84
CA LEU A 70 11.46 -9.86 3.67
C LEU A 70 12.84 -10.47 4.00
N GLU A 71 13.66 -9.77 4.79
CA GLU A 71 14.94 -10.29 5.29
C GLU A 71 14.75 -11.54 6.16
N HIS A 72 13.71 -11.55 7.00
CA HIS A 72 13.35 -12.73 7.78
C HIS A 72 13.03 -13.92 6.86
N LEU A 73 12.19 -13.73 5.85
CA LEU A 73 11.86 -14.77 4.86
C LEU A 73 13.08 -15.21 4.02
N HIS A 74 14.01 -14.30 3.73
CA HIS A 74 15.27 -14.62 3.06
C HIS A 74 16.19 -15.50 3.91
N SER A 75 16.10 -15.40 5.23
CA SER A 75 16.92 -16.21 6.15
C SER A 75 16.39 -17.62 6.37
N GLN A 76 15.15 -17.91 5.93
CA GLN A 76 14.56 -19.23 6.05
C GLN A 76 15.14 -20.19 4.97
N PRO A 77 15.33 -21.47 5.29
CA PRO A 77 15.69 -22.50 4.31
C PRO A 77 14.66 -22.60 3.17
N ASP A 78 15.13 -22.91 1.96
CA ASP A 78 14.28 -23.00 0.76
C ASP A 78 13.17 -24.05 0.91
N GLU A 79 13.37 -25.09 1.73
CA GLU A 79 12.39 -26.16 1.93
C GLU A 79 11.13 -25.71 2.69
N ILE A 80 11.22 -24.62 3.46
CA ILE A 80 10.12 -24.06 4.25
C ILE A 80 9.72 -22.65 3.80
N CYS A 81 10.45 -22.05 2.85
CA CYS A 81 10.20 -20.70 2.38
C CYS A 81 8.97 -20.67 1.48
N ASP A 82 7.95 -19.91 1.88
CA ASP A 82 6.83 -19.58 0.99
C ASP A 82 7.27 -18.51 -0.01
N PHE A 83 7.76 -18.98 -1.16
CA PHE A 83 8.20 -18.10 -2.25
C PHE A 83 7.09 -17.20 -2.79
N THR A 84 5.84 -17.65 -2.77
CA THR A 84 4.70 -16.84 -3.22
C THR A 84 4.49 -15.68 -2.27
N PHE A 85 4.42 -15.95 -0.96
CA PHE A 85 4.27 -14.93 0.06
C PHE A 85 5.45 -13.94 0.06
N LYS A 86 6.67 -14.46 -0.04
CA LYS A 86 7.89 -13.66 -0.17
C LYS A 86 7.85 -12.72 -1.37
N ASN A 87 7.45 -13.21 -2.55
CA ASN A 87 7.32 -12.38 -3.75
C ASN A 87 6.21 -11.33 -3.60
N THR A 88 5.11 -11.65 -2.89
CA THR A 88 4.07 -10.67 -2.57
C THR A 88 4.61 -9.55 -1.67
N ILE A 89 5.38 -9.86 -0.62
CA ILE A 89 6.00 -8.83 0.23
C ILE A 89 6.99 -7.98 -0.57
N LEU A 90 7.81 -8.60 -1.41
CA LEU A 90 8.76 -7.88 -2.26
C LEU A 90 8.03 -6.88 -3.17
N TYR A 91 6.99 -7.35 -3.86
CA TYR A 91 6.15 -6.50 -4.71
C TYR A 91 5.52 -5.35 -3.93
N ASN A 92 4.97 -5.64 -2.76
CA ASN A 92 4.34 -4.67 -1.87
C ASN A 92 5.29 -3.55 -1.45
N CYS A 93 6.51 -3.90 -1.04
CA CYS A 93 7.55 -2.95 -0.70
C CYS A 93 7.90 -2.04 -1.89
N ASP A 94 8.18 -2.64 -3.05
CA ASP A 94 8.57 -1.90 -4.26
C ASP A 94 7.44 -0.96 -4.74
N ALA A 95 6.19 -1.43 -4.72
CA ALA A 95 5.02 -0.64 -5.09
C ALA A 95 4.80 0.53 -4.12
N LEU A 96 4.96 0.31 -2.81
CA LEU A 96 4.85 1.36 -1.81
C LEU A 96 5.93 2.42 -1.99
N PHE A 97 7.21 2.01 -2.13
CA PHE A 97 8.30 2.93 -2.40
C PHE A 97 8.08 3.74 -3.68
N TYR A 98 7.64 3.09 -4.76
CA TYR A 98 7.34 3.77 -6.01
C TYR A 98 6.29 4.86 -5.82
N ILE A 99 5.17 4.56 -5.14
CA ILE A 99 4.10 5.51 -4.91
C ILE A 99 4.57 6.66 -4.02
N GLU A 100 5.34 6.38 -2.96
CA GLU A 100 5.97 7.42 -2.15
C GLU A 100 6.89 8.33 -2.98
N PHE A 101 7.72 7.77 -3.87
CA PHE A 101 8.57 8.55 -4.76
C PHE A 101 7.76 9.43 -5.72
N VAL A 102 6.70 8.89 -6.32
CA VAL A 102 5.79 9.66 -7.19
C VAL A 102 5.15 10.80 -6.41
N HIS A 103 4.69 10.54 -5.19
CA HIS A 103 4.08 11.55 -4.35
C HIS A 103 5.08 12.64 -3.95
N ALA A 104 6.29 12.24 -3.54
CA ALA A 104 7.36 13.15 -3.17
C ALA A 104 7.82 14.04 -4.32
N ILE A 105 7.92 13.50 -5.54
CA ILE A 105 8.24 14.32 -6.72
C ILE A 105 7.15 15.37 -6.98
N LYS A 106 5.88 15.02 -6.77
CA LYS A 106 4.75 15.94 -7.00
C LYS A 106 4.62 17.02 -5.93
N HIS A 107 4.90 16.70 -4.67
CA HIS A 107 4.64 17.59 -3.53
C HIS A 107 5.90 18.09 -2.81
N SER A 108 7.10 17.68 -3.25
CA SER A 108 8.39 17.96 -2.60
C SER A 108 8.47 17.50 -1.13
N ASP A 109 7.70 16.48 -0.73
CA ASP A 109 7.61 15.99 0.66
C ASP A 109 7.74 14.46 0.74
N ILE A 110 8.56 13.96 1.66
CA ILE A 110 8.90 12.54 1.81
C ILE A 110 8.52 12.08 3.22
N GLY A 111 7.79 10.96 3.33
CA GLY A 111 7.69 10.20 4.59
C GLY A 111 6.28 9.94 5.12
N TYR A 112 5.33 9.54 4.26
CA TYR A 112 3.93 9.38 4.66
C TYR A 112 3.30 8.01 4.33
N ALA A 113 4.07 6.91 4.33
CA ALA A 113 3.55 5.54 4.08
C ALA A 113 2.24 5.20 4.83
N ILE A 114 2.13 5.56 6.11
CA ILE A 114 0.90 5.32 6.89
C ILE A 114 -0.25 6.18 6.37
N PHE A 115 0.01 7.43 5.98
CA PHE A 115 -0.99 8.33 5.42
C PHE A 115 -1.47 7.84 4.06
N GLU A 116 -0.56 7.31 3.24
CA GLU A 116 -0.88 6.70 1.95
C GLU A 116 -1.76 5.45 2.13
N MET A 117 -1.43 4.58 3.11
CA MET A 117 -2.28 3.43 3.45
C MET A 117 -3.67 3.85 3.90
N LEU A 118 -3.76 4.87 4.77
CA LEU A 118 -5.05 5.41 5.22
C LEU A 118 -5.81 6.09 4.07
N GLY A 119 -5.09 6.75 3.16
CA GLY A 119 -5.65 7.35 1.94
C GLY A 119 -6.26 6.30 1.00
N CYS A 120 -5.60 5.16 0.81
CA CYS A 120 -6.11 4.05 0.03
C CYS A 120 -7.46 3.54 0.60
N LEU A 121 -7.58 3.44 1.93
CA LEU A 121 -8.85 3.02 2.56
C LEU A 121 -9.98 4.03 2.35
N LYS A 122 -9.68 5.34 2.35
CA LYS A 122 -10.68 6.39 2.07
C LYS A 122 -11.30 6.28 0.68
N VAL A 123 -10.56 5.77 -0.30
CA VAL A 123 -11.03 5.69 -1.69
C VAL A 123 -11.95 4.49 -1.91
N TYR A 124 -11.70 3.38 -1.21
CA TYR A 124 -12.34 2.09 -1.51
C TYR A 124 -13.49 1.70 -0.58
N ASP A 125 -13.53 2.18 0.67
CA ASP A 125 -14.60 1.86 1.59
C ASP A 125 -15.31 3.14 2.09
N PRO A 126 -16.59 3.36 1.74
CA PRO A 126 -17.30 4.58 2.10
C PRO A 126 -17.53 4.73 3.62
N VAL A 127 -17.56 3.64 4.38
CA VAL A 127 -17.71 3.65 5.84
C VAL A 127 -16.39 4.06 6.50
N LEU A 128 -15.26 3.47 6.07
CA LEU A 128 -13.93 3.89 6.52
C LEU A 128 -13.62 5.33 6.09
N ARG A 129 -14.05 5.73 4.90
CA ARG A 129 -13.95 7.11 4.41
C ARG A 129 -14.64 8.08 5.34
N GLU A 130 -15.87 7.81 5.77
CA GLU A 130 -16.57 8.67 6.72
C GLU A 130 -15.88 8.69 8.09
N THR A 131 -15.44 7.54 8.61
CA THR A 131 -14.75 7.45 9.89
C THR A 131 -13.46 8.25 9.90
N ILE A 132 -12.66 8.18 8.83
CA ILE A 132 -11.40 8.93 8.73
C ILE A 132 -11.67 10.41 8.40
N ALA A 133 -12.64 10.73 7.53
CA ALA A 133 -12.97 12.12 7.15
C ALA A 133 -13.60 12.95 8.29
N ARG A 134 -14.40 12.33 9.17
CA ARG A 134 -14.95 12.98 10.39
C ARG A 134 -13.87 13.43 11.38
N PHE A 135 -12.64 12.94 11.23
CA PHE A 135 -11.51 13.30 12.08
C PHE A 135 -10.62 14.38 11.45
N ASP A 136 -10.39 14.35 10.12
CA ASP A 136 -9.66 15.44 9.43
C ASP A 136 -10.35 16.80 9.68
N SER A 137 -11.69 16.83 9.83
CA SER A 137 -12.46 18.04 10.17
C SER A 137 -12.39 18.47 11.65
N LYS A 138 -11.65 17.75 12.51
CA LYS A 138 -11.50 18.03 13.96
C LYS A 138 -10.07 18.41 14.36
N GLN A 139 -9.15 18.51 13.39
CA GLN A 139 -7.76 18.93 13.63
C GLN A 139 -7.50 20.42 13.29
N ASP A 140 -8.55 21.20 12.99
CA ASP A 140 -8.51 22.67 12.96
C ASP A 140 -8.73 23.29 14.35
#